data_AF-A0A2W5UAM9-F1
#
_entry.id   AF-A0A2W5UAM9-F1
#
_cell.length_a   1.000
_cell.length_b   1.000
_cell.length_c   1.000
_cell.angle_alpha   90.00
_cell.angle_beta   90.00
_cell.angle_gamma   90.00
#
_symmetry.space_group_name_H-M   'P 1'
#
loop_
_entity.id
_entity.type
_entity.pdbx_description
1 polymer ?
#
loop_
_entity_poly.entity_id
_entity_poly.type
_entity_poly.pdbx_seq_one_letter_code
_entity_poly.pdbx_strand_id
1 'polypeptide(L)'
;MLLINPGDLFNGTVSLEYERALTSWFGLTAGVSVWAFRGPFSFAGDPSYTALGHELGARFHFIRDAPGGLWLGPSVHGGVLFNGSDGSVSRPWSWGLGAAIGYNFIIGEHFTFQIGGGGGFNDYGNRLVWSPRLKLGIGASF
;
A
#
# COMPACT_ATOMS: atom_id res chain seq x y z
N MET A 1 -0.81 8.40 -12.78
CA MET A 1 0.43 8.43 -11.96
C MET A 1 0.78 7.00 -11.54
N LEU A 2 1.99 6.54 -11.82
CA LEU A 2 2.52 5.23 -11.41
C LEU A 2 3.59 5.44 -10.32
N LEU A 3 3.53 4.67 -9.24
CA LEU A 3 4.43 4.77 -8.09
C LEU A 3 5.01 3.40 -7.71
N ILE A 4 6.28 3.39 -7.35
CA ILE A 4 6.93 2.32 -6.60
C ILE A 4 7.15 2.83 -5.18
N ASN A 5 6.76 2.04 -4.17
CA ASN A 5 6.89 2.44 -2.77
C ASN A 5 7.98 1.65 -2.03
N PRO A 6 9.26 2.09 -2.04
CA PRO A 6 10.31 1.51 -1.19
C PRO A 6 9.97 1.50 0.31
N GLY A 7 9.06 2.35 0.78
CA GLY A 7 8.58 2.32 2.17
C GLY A 7 7.90 1.01 2.55
N ASP A 8 7.34 0.27 1.59
CA ASP A 8 6.73 -1.04 1.85
C ASP A 8 7.77 -2.14 2.18
N LEU A 9 9.06 -1.92 1.87
CA LEU A 9 10.14 -2.85 2.25
C LEU A 9 10.26 -2.99 3.78
N PHE A 10 9.90 -1.94 4.53
CA PHE A 10 9.86 -1.99 5.99
C PHE A 10 8.78 -2.96 6.52
N ASN A 11 7.80 -3.29 5.70
CA ASN A 11 6.77 -4.30 5.95
C ASN A 11 7.04 -5.62 5.22
N GLY A 12 8.23 -5.82 4.63
CA GLY A 12 8.53 -7.06 3.92
C GLY A 12 7.89 -7.18 2.54
N THR A 13 7.43 -6.05 1.99
CA THR A 13 6.60 -5.97 0.81
C THR A 13 7.25 -5.12 -0.27
N VAL A 14 7.12 -5.55 -1.53
CA VAL A 14 7.41 -4.71 -2.70
C VAL A 14 6.09 -4.39 -3.37
N SER A 15 5.79 -3.12 -3.62
CA SER A 15 4.52 -2.72 -4.22
C SER A 15 4.70 -1.75 -5.38
N LEU A 16 3.73 -1.82 -6.29
CA LEU A 16 3.54 -0.90 -7.39
C LEU A 16 2.08 -0.44 -7.35
N GLU A 17 1.87 0.87 -7.45
CA GLU A 17 0.58 1.50 -7.30
C GLU A 17 0.34 2.46 -8.47
N TYR A 18 -0.84 2.38 -9.06
CA TYR A 18 -1.31 3.29 -10.09
C TYR A 18 -2.47 4.12 -9.55
N GLU A 19 -2.38 5.44 -9.68
CA GLU A 19 -3.46 6.38 -9.42
C GLU A 19 -3.95 6.99 -10.73
N ARG A 20 -5.29 7.01 -10.89
CA ARG A 20 -6.00 7.76 -11.91
C ARG A 20 -6.85 8.83 -11.25
N ALA A 21 -6.53 10.10 -11.50
CA ALA A 21 -7.39 11.22 -11.14
C ALA A 21 -8.69 11.14 -11.98
N LEU A 22 -9.85 11.17 -11.32
CA LEU A 22 -11.15 11.23 -11.99
C LEU A 22 -11.74 12.65 -11.97
N THR A 23 -11.32 13.45 -10.99
CA THR A 23 -11.67 14.85 -10.81
C THR A 23 -10.53 15.53 -10.04
N SER A 24 -10.57 16.86 -9.92
CA SER A 24 -9.53 17.64 -9.24
C SER A 24 -9.34 17.24 -7.77
N TRP A 25 -10.37 16.76 -7.07
CA TRP A 25 -10.29 16.41 -5.66
C TRP A 25 -10.26 14.90 -5.39
N PHE A 26 -10.34 14.05 -6.42
CA PHE A 26 -10.47 12.61 -6.24
C PHE A 26 -9.79 11.77 -7.31
N GLY A 27 -9.06 10.75 -6.84
CA GLY A 27 -8.46 9.71 -7.65
C GLY A 27 -8.77 8.31 -7.14
N LEU A 28 -8.78 7.34 -8.04
CA LEU A 28 -8.81 5.92 -7.71
C LEU A 28 -7.40 5.35 -7.78
N THR A 29 -7.07 4.47 -6.84
CA THR A 29 -5.80 3.75 -6.81
C THR A 29 -6.02 2.25 -7.01
N ALA A 30 -5.12 1.63 -7.76
CA ALA A 30 -5.00 0.20 -7.90
C ALA A 30 -3.53 -0.19 -7.76
N GLY A 31 -3.22 -1.20 -6.98
CA GLY A 31 -1.87 -1.64 -6.73
C GLY A 31 -1.73 -3.15 -6.68
N VAL A 32 -0.51 -3.59 -6.94
CA VAL A 32 -0.07 -4.97 -6.78
C VAL A 32 1.13 -5.01 -5.86
N SER A 33 1.25 -6.07 -5.08
CA SER A 33 2.32 -6.22 -4.10
C SER A 33 2.75 -7.67 -3.98
N VAL A 34 4.04 -7.87 -3.74
CA VAL A 34 4.64 -9.16 -3.40
C VAL A 34 5.08 -9.08 -1.95
N TRP A 35 4.58 -10.01 -1.13
CA TRP A 35 5.05 -10.21 0.23
C TRP A 35 6.04 -11.35 0.19
N ALA A 36 7.27 -11.12 0.63
CA ALA A 36 8.35 -12.08 0.40
C ALA A 36 9.21 -12.33 1.64
N PHE A 37 9.26 -11.39 2.58
CA PHE A 37 10.14 -11.51 3.74
C PHE A 37 9.53 -10.81 4.96
N ARG A 38 10.16 -10.98 6.13
CA ARG A 38 9.78 -10.28 7.34
C ARG A 38 10.43 -8.91 7.37
N GLY A 39 9.61 -7.86 7.38
CA GLY A 39 10.09 -6.48 7.49
C GLY A 39 10.41 -6.07 8.93
N PRO A 40 11.22 -5.01 9.12
CA PRO A 40 11.50 -4.42 10.44
C PRO A 40 10.27 -3.90 11.20
N PHE A 41 9.15 -3.63 10.54
CA PHE A 41 7.88 -3.25 11.20
C PHE A 41 7.04 -4.44 11.66
N SER A 42 7.45 -5.68 11.38
CA SER A 42 6.76 -6.87 11.87
C SER A 42 7.08 -7.12 13.36
N PHE A 43 6.06 -7.21 14.21
CA PHE A 43 6.26 -7.41 15.65
C PHE A 43 6.75 -8.82 15.96
N ALA A 44 7.35 -9.01 17.14
CA ALA A 44 7.76 -10.32 17.64
C ALA A 44 6.52 -11.24 17.77
N GLY A 45 6.52 -12.36 17.04
CA GLY A 45 5.40 -13.31 17.02
C GLY A 45 4.33 -13.04 15.97
N ASP A 46 4.51 -12.04 15.10
CA ASP A 46 3.67 -11.91 13.91
C ASP A 46 4.04 -12.97 12.87
N PRO A 47 3.05 -13.62 12.24
CA PRO A 47 3.32 -14.55 11.16
C PRO A 47 3.86 -13.80 9.93
N SER A 48 4.82 -14.40 9.24
CA SER A 48 5.32 -13.90 7.96
C SER A 48 4.83 -14.82 6.84
N TYR A 49 4.37 -14.23 5.75
CA TYR A 49 3.81 -14.96 4.62
C TYR A 49 4.50 -14.56 3.32
N THR A 50 4.61 -15.53 2.42
CA THR A 50 4.83 -15.25 0.99
C THR A 50 3.48 -15.14 0.29
N ALA A 51 3.21 -14.02 -0.36
CA ALA A 51 1.90 -13.74 -0.94
C ALA A 51 1.97 -12.80 -2.15
N LEU A 52 0.91 -12.85 -2.95
CA LEU A 52 0.59 -11.83 -3.95
C LEU A 52 -0.64 -11.06 -3.47
N GLY A 53 -0.48 -9.76 -3.25
CA GLY A 53 -1.54 -8.86 -2.79
C GLY A 53 -1.96 -7.87 -3.87
N HIS A 54 -3.25 -7.58 -3.91
CA HIS A 54 -3.85 -6.51 -4.69
C HIS A 54 -4.41 -5.47 -3.73
N GLU A 55 -4.34 -4.21 -4.11
CA GLU A 55 -4.86 -3.09 -3.35
C GLU A 55 -5.75 -2.25 -4.24
N LEU A 56 -6.92 -1.90 -3.74
CA LEU A 56 -7.79 -0.90 -4.34
C LEU A 56 -8.03 0.20 -3.32
N GLY A 57 -7.98 1.45 -3.75
CA GLY A 57 -8.17 2.57 -2.86
C GLY A 57 -8.74 3.79 -3.56
N ALA A 58 -9.01 4.77 -2.72
CA ALA A 58 -9.40 6.11 -3.14
C ALA A 58 -8.40 7.11 -2.56
N ARG A 59 -8.23 8.25 -3.21
CA ARG A 59 -7.50 9.39 -2.68
C ARG A 59 -8.35 10.63 -2.81
N PHE A 60 -8.60 11.28 -1.68
CA PHE A 60 -9.25 12.57 -1.59
C PHE A 60 -8.17 13.63 -1.42
N HIS A 61 -8.05 14.52 -2.40
CA HIS A 61 -7.04 15.58 -2.44
C HIS A 61 -7.64 16.89 -1.94
N PHE A 62 -6.93 17.54 -1.01
CA PHE A 62 -7.42 18.74 -0.30
C PHE A 62 -6.60 19.99 -0.61
N ILE A 63 -5.33 19.82 -0.99
CA ILE A 63 -4.40 20.93 -1.23
C ILE A 63 -3.72 20.67 -2.57
N ARG A 64 -4.23 21.29 -3.64
CA ARG A 64 -3.93 21.07 -5.08
C ARG A 64 -4.81 19.99 -5.72
N ASP A 65 -4.82 20.03 -7.05
CA ASP A 65 -5.56 19.09 -7.88
C ASP A 65 -4.86 17.74 -7.97
N ALA A 66 -5.64 16.67 -7.91
CA ALA A 66 -5.23 15.30 -8.11
C ALA A 66 -4.50 15.13 -9.47
N PRO A 67 -3.41 14.35 -9.53
CA PRO A 67 -2.87 13.49 -8.47
C PRO A 67 -1.87 14.20 -7.55
N GLY A 68 -1.75 15.53 -7.59
CA GLY A 68 -0.81 16.29 -6.77
C GLY A 68 -1.39 16.71 -5.43
N GLY A 69 -0.52 17.00 -4.45
CA GLY A 69 -0.94 17.65 -3.22
C GLY A 69 -1.19 16.75 -2.02
N LEU A 70 -1.82 17.32 -0.99
CA LEU A 70 -2.19 16.61 0.25
C LEU A 70 -3.40 15.72 0.00
N TRP A 71 -3.29 14.45 0.38
CA TRP A 71 -4.37 13.47 0.21
C TRP A 71 -4.61 12.63 1.46
N LEU A 72 -5.86 12.20 1.64
CA LEU A 72 -6.27 11.12 2.55
C LEU A 72 -6.81 9.97 1.69
N GLY A 73 -6.34 8.75 1.95
CA GLY A 73 -6.67 7.60 1.11
C GLY A 73 -7.01 6.36 1.90
N PRO A 74 -8.31 5.97 1.98
CA PRO A 74 -8.70 4.65 2.41
C PRO A 74 -8.37 3.62 1.32
N SER A 75 -8.12 2.39 1.74
CA SER A 75 -7.74 1.28 0.88
C SER A 75 -8.26 -0.04 1.42
N VAL A 76 -8.50 -0.97 0.50
CA VAL A 76 -8.81 -2.36 0.78
C VAL A 76 -7.75 -3.22 0.10
N HIS A 77 -7.37 -4.31 0.76
CA HIS A 77 -6.35 -5.24 0.30
C HIS A 77 -6.95 -6.63 0.19
N GLY A 78 -6.53 -7.39 -0.81
CA GLY A 78 -6.85 -8.80 -0.96
C GLY A 78 -5.63 -9.55 -1.46
N GLY A 79 -5.30 -10.68 -0.87
CA GLY A 79 -4.09 -11.42 -1.23
C GLY A 79 -4.29 -12.92 -1.29
N VAL A 80 -3.43 -13.58 -2.07
CA VAL A 80 -3.30 -15.04 -2.11
C VAL A 80 -2.04 -15.43 -1.37
N LEU A 81 -2.19 -16.29 -0.36
CA LEU A 81 -1.10 -16.75 0.51
C LEU A 81 -0.54 -18.07 -0.01
N PHE A 82 0.77 -18.15 -0.21
CA PHE A 82 1.43 -19.37 -0.71
C PHE A 82 2.12 -20.17 0.38
N ASN A 83 2.76 -19.48 1.32
CA ASN A 83 3.50 -20.12 2.42
C ASN A 83 3.50 -19.23 3.65
N GLY A 84 3.59 -19.85 4.83
CA GLY A 84 3.73 -19.18 6.13
C GLY A 84 5.02 -19.60 6.82
N SER A 85 5.57 -18.73 7.67
CA SER A 85 6.78 -19.03 8.46
C SER A 85 6.65 -20.24 9.40
N ASP A 86 5.42 -20.62 9.74
CA ASP A 86 5.03 -21.79 10.54
C ASP A 86 4.69 -23.03 9.69
N GLY A 87 4.88 -22.95 8.37
CA GLY A 87 4.77 -24.06 7.43
C GLY A 87 3.35 -24.41 6.96
N SER A 88 2.29 -23.85 7.55
CA SER A 88 0.93 -24.08 7.08
C SER A 88 0.11 -22.80 6.98
N VAL A 89 -0.47 -22.59 5.80
CA VAL A 89 -1.45 -21.53 5.57
C VAL A 89 -2.83 -22.13 5.85
N SER A 90 -3.46 -21.71 6.95
CA SER A 90 -4.81 -22.20 7.31
C SER A 90 -5.87 -21.87 6.25
N ARG A 91 -5.70 -20.75 5.55
CA ARG A 91 -6.60 -20.24 4.52
C ARG A 91 -5.79 -19.56 3.41
N PRO A 92 -5.95 -19.94 2.13
CA PRO A 92 -5.07 -19.47 1.05
C PRO A 92 -5.34 -18.03 0.60
N TRP A 93 -6.11 -17.26 1.36
CA TRP A 93 -6.43 -15.87 1.05
C TRP A 93 -6.42 -14.98 2.29
N SER A 94 -5.97 -13.74 2.07
CA SER A 94 -5.97 -12.66 3.05
C SER A 94 -6.78 -11.49 2.55
N TRP A 95 -7.23 -10.66 3.48
CA TRP A 95 -7.85 -9.39 3.17
C TRP A 95 -7.47 -8.37 4.22
N GLY A 96 -7.61 -7.09 3.89
CA GLY A 96 -7.28 -6.03 4.81
C GLY A 96 -7.94 -4.72 4.47
N LEU A 97 -7.91 -3.81 5.43
CA LEU A 97 -8.38 -2.44 5.31
C LEU A 97 -7.30 -1.53 5.85
N GLY A 98 -7.04 -0.43 5.16
CA GLY A 98 -6.03 0.54 5.55
C GLY A 98 -6.46 1.95 5.22
N ALA A 99 -5.80 2.90 5.85
CA ALA A 99 -5.88 4.30 5.47
C ALA A 99 -4.51 4.94 5.60
N ALA A 100 -4.23 5.91 4.73
CA ALA A 100 -3.01 6.69 4.76
C ALA A 100 -3.30 8.16 4.48
N ILE A 101 -2.44 9.03 4.99
CA ILE A 101 -2.38 10.44 4.64
C ILE A 101 -0.99 10.71 4.06
N GLY A 102 -0.91 11.53 3.02
CA GLY A 102 0.36 11.84 2.39
C GLY A 102 0.31 13.05 1.50
N TYR A 103 1.44 13.36 0.89
CA TYR A 103 1.62 14.45 -0.03
C TYR A 103 2.32 13.97 -1.31
N ASN A 104 1.77 14.32 -2.46
CA ASN A 104 2.35 14.06 -3.78
C ASN A 104 2.98 15.34 -4.33
N PHE A 105 4.29 15.33 -4.50
CA PHE A 105 5.06 16.37 -5.19
C PHE A 105 5.19 16.00 -6.66
N ILE A 106 4.57 16.80 -7.53
CA ILE A 106 4.79 16.72 -8.97
C ILE A 106 5.95 17.68 -9.30
N ILE A 107 7.05 17.12 -9.79
CA ILE A 107 8.27 17.85 -10.17
C ILE A 107 8.36 17.83 -11.70
N GLY A 108 8.28 19.02 -12.30
CA GLY A 108 8.14 19.14 -13.75
C GLY A 108 6.80 18.60 -14.24
N GLU A 109 6.78 18.01 -15.43
CA GLU A 109 5.55 17.50 -16.06
C GLU A 109 5.30 16.02 -15.79
N HIS A 110 6.34 15.27 -15.38
CA HIS A 110 6.27 13.80 -15.36
C HIS A 110 6.78 13.15 -14.09
N PHE A 111 7.61 13.80 -13.25
CA PHE A 111 8.17 13.11 -12.10
C PHE A 111 7.30 13.30 -10.86
N THR A 112 7.03 12.21 -10.14
CA THR A 112 6.30 12.29 -8.88
C THR A 112 7.12 11.71 -7.74
N PHE A 113 7.18 12.47 -6.65
CA PHE A 113 7.62 11.99 -5.35
C PHE A 113 6.44 12.00 -4.37
N GLN A 114 6.25 10.92 -3.63
CA GLN A 114 5.23 10.79 -2.60
C GLN A 114 5.89 10.56 -1.25
N ILE A 115 5.36 11.25 -0.22
CA ILE A 115 5.66 10.98 1.18
C ILE A 115 4.36 10.90 1.97
N GLY A 116 4.26 9.96 2.90
CA GLY A 116 3.07 9.79 3.72
C GLY A 116 3.20 8.67 4.72
N GLY A 117 2.21 8.58 5.58
CA GLY A 117 2.11 7.57 6.63
C GLY A 117 0.69 7.10 6.81
N GLY A 118 0.54 5.90 7.35
CA GLY A 118 -0.76 5.31 7.60
C GLY A 118 -0.64 4.01 8.36
N GLY A 119 -1.70 3.24 8.31
CA GLY A 119 -1.75 1.90 8.85
C GLY A 119 -2.97 1.16 8.36
N GLY A 120 -2.98 -0.14 8.62
CA GLY A 120 -4.09 -0.99 8.28
C GLY A 120 -4.11 -2.26 9.10
N PHE A 121 -5.19 -3.01 8.94
CA PHE A 121 -5.36 -4.33 9.49
C PHE A 121 -5.41 -5.34 8.35
N ASN A 122 -4.68 -6.44 8.50
CA ASN A 122 -4.69 -7.57 7.58
C ASN A 122 -5.10 -8.84 8.32
N ASP A 123 -6.08 -9.55 7.78
CA ASP A 123 -6.56 -10.84 8.25
C ASP A 123 -5.95 -11.95 7.37
N TYR A 124 -5.14 -12.80 7.99
CA TYR A 124 -4.50 -13.96 7.34
C TYR A 124 -5.27 -15.27 7.55
N GLY A 125 -6.52 -15.20 8.04
CA GLY A 125 -7.39 -16.33 8.36
C GLY A 125 -7.22 -16.88 9.76
N ASN A 126 -5.99 -16.91 10.28
CA ASN A 126 -5.67 -17.32 11.64
C ASN A 126 -5.46 -16.15 12.61
N ARG A 127 -5.17 -14.95 12.09
CA ARG A 127 -4.88 -13.76 12.89
C ARG A 127 -5.15 -12.46 12.14
N LEU A 128 -5.66 -11.48 12.88
CA LEU A 128 -5.74 -10.08 12.46
C LEU A 128 -4.50 -9.33 12.97
N VAL A 129 -3.75 -8.71 12.06
CA VAL A 129 -2.49 -8.02 12.35
C VAL A 129 -2.60 -6.57 11.92
N TRP A 130 -2.27 -5.65 12.83
CA TRP A 130 -2.09 -4.25 12.49
C TRP A 130 -0.68 -4.04 11.91
N SER A 131 -0.58 -3.25 10.84
CA SER A 131 0.69 -2.92 10.20
C SER A 131 0.76 -1.41 9.95
N PRO A 132 1.83 -0.72 10.42
CA PRO A 132 2.08 0.66 10.03
C PRO A 132 2.50 0.69 8.56
N ARG A 133 2.13 1.74 7.84
CA ARG A 133 2.46 1.88 6.43
C ARG A 133 3.17 3.19 6.16
N LEU A 134 4.36 3.08 5.60
CA LEU A 134 5.13 4.20 5.11
C LEU A 134 4.93 4.32 3.59
N LYS A 135 4.47 5.47 3.12
CA LYS A 135 4.23 5.77 1.70
C LYS A 135 5.36 6.65 1.20
N LEU A 136 6.47 6.06 0.80
CA LEU A 136 7.59 6.74 0.16
C LEU A 136 7.61 6.33 -1.31
N GLY A 137 6.91 7.06 -2.16
CA GLY A 137 6.71 6.70 -3.55
C GLY A 137 7.62 7.50 -4.49
N ILE A 138 8.15 6.84 -5.52
CA ILE A 138 8.77 7.52 -6.67
C ILE A 138 8.12 6.96 -7.93
N GLY A 139 7.85 7.83 -8.91
CA GLY A 139 7.46 7.38 -10.22
C GLY A 139 7.05 8.51 -11.16
N ALA A 140 6.05 8.24 -12.00
CA ALA A 140 5.72 9.10 -13.13
C ALA A 140 4.24 9.53 -13.18
N SER A 141 4.00 10.78 -13.53
CA SER A 141 2.70 11.35 -13.92
C SER A 141 2.56 11.34 -15.44
N PHE A 142 1.38 10.94 -15.90
CA PHE A 142 0.98 10.88 -17.29
C PHE A 142 -0.53 11.06 -17.37
#